data_AF-A0A5J5BRA0-F1
#
_entry.id   AF-A0A5J5BRA0-F1
#
_cell.length_a   1.000
_cell.length_b   1.000
_cell.length_c   1.000
_cell.angle_alpha   90.00
_cell.angle_beta   90.00
_cell.angle_gamma   90.00
#
_symmetry.space_group_name_H-M   'P 1'
#
loop_
_entity.id
_entity.type
_entity.pdbx_description
1 polymer ?
#
loop_
_entity_poly.entity_id
_entity_poly.type
_entity_poly.pdbx_seq_one_letter_code
_entity_poly.pdbx_strand_id
1 'polypeptide(L)'
;MNMVAWEHEQFSRLRVTAATLSELSAAPELLESTGGLFDNRHFVNEAAIIRSVKLVAESLARHIYSHQGKNIKIFADDSTLAINPSYIQSWLDLLSRTPRVAPFLSKNDPFIISLIKELEDHTVEVNAQHEVFDGMFTFYDSISARLNIYQVASVTFDLLLLLVLGSYLIILFSFLVITTRGLDDLISLFRRPPSRKMKPA
;
A
#
# COMPACT_ATOMS: atom_id res chain seq x y z
N MET A 1 -14.02 24.61 -2.79
CA MET A 1 -15.21 23.73 -2.72
C MET A 1 -15.28 23.17 -1.31
N ASN A 2 -16.29 23.47 -0.50
CA ASN A 2 -16.40 22.84 0.84
C ASN A 2 -16.76 21.38 0.64
N MET A 3 -15.94 20.48 1.18
CA MET A 3 -16.15 19.05 1.09
C MET A 3 -17.42 18.66 1.85
N VAL A 4 -18.16 17.73 1.29
CA VAL A 4 -19.47 17.31 1.77
C VAL A 4 -19.38 15.81 2.02
N ALA A 5 -19.91 15.35 3.15
CA ALA A 5 -19.81 13.94 3.54
C ALA A 5 -20.73 13.02 2.72
N TRP A 6 -21.82 13.57 2.16
CA TRP A 6 -22.71 12.84 1.26
C TRP A 6 -22.90 13.54 -0.09
N GLU A 7 -22.72 12.81 -1.19
CA GLU A 7 -22.85 13.38 -2.54
C GLU A 7 -24.21 14.06 -2.80
N HIS A 8 -25.32 13.54 -2.24
CA HIS A 8 -26.65 14.13 -2.43
C HIS A 8 -26.78 15.56 -1.93
N GLU A 9 -25.97 15.98 -0.96
CA GLU A 9 -25.96 17.36 -0.45
C GLU A 9 -25.43 18.35 -1.50
N GLN A 10 -24.47 17.94 -2.35
CA GLN A 10 -24.01 18.79 -3.47
C GLN A 10 -25.12 18.98 -4.50
N PHE A 11 -25.83 17.90 -4.85
CA PHE A 11 -26.98 17.96 -5.76
C PHE A 11 -28.13 18.79 -5.18
N SER A 12 -28.38 18.69 -3.87
CA SER A 12 -29.39 19.48 -3.17
C SER A 12 -29.11 20.99 -3.24
N ARG A 13 -27.83 21.41 -3.15
CA ARG A 13 -27.44 22.82 -3.35
C ARG A 13 -27.79 23.34 -4.75
N LEU A 14 -27.75 22.46 -5.74
CA LEU A 14 -28.15 22.74 -7.13
C LEU A 14 -29.67 22.58 -7.35
N ARG A 15 -30.45 22.38 -6.28
CA ARG A 15 -31.90 22.12 -6.32
C ARG A 15 -32.28 20.89 -7.14
N VAL A 16 -31.38 19.91 -7.20
CA VAL A 16 -31.63 18.60 -7.80
C VAL A 16 -32.08 17.64 -6.70
N THR A 17 -33.21 16.96 -6.91
CA THR A 17 -33.66 15.90 -6.01
C THR A 17 -32.68 14.73 -6.07
N ALA A 18 -32.02 14.47 -4.96
CA ALA A 18 -31.02 13.41 -4.85
C ALA A 18 -31.28 12.55 -3.60
N ALA A 19 -30.82 11.31 -3.65
CA ALA A 19 -30.88 10.37 -2.56
C ALA A 19 -29.55 9.63 -2.45
N THR A 20 -29.17 9.21 -1.24
CA THR A 20 -28.02 8.35 -1.01
C THR A 20 -28.48 7.05 -0.37
N LEU A 21 -27.98 5.93 -0.91
CA LEU A 21 -28.13 4.62 -0.29
C LEU A 21 -26.81 4.29 0.41
N SER A 22 -26.85 4.09 1.73
CA SER A 22 -25.68 3.76 2.54
C SER A 22 -26.02 2.78 3.66
N GLU A 23 -25.01 2.03 4.09
CA GLU A 23 -25.04 1.22 5.31
C GLU A 23 -24.86 2.09 6.57
N LEU A 24 -24.18 3.24 6.45
CA LEU A 24 -23.91 4.13 7.58
C LEU A 24 -25.17 4.90 7.98
N SER A 25 -25.44 4.95 9.29
CA SER A 25 -26.56 5.69 9.85
C SER A 25 -26.32 7.20 9.91
N ALA A 26 -25.06 7.62 9.93
CA ALA A 26 -24.64 9.02 9.98
C ALA A 26 -23.56 9.29 8.93
N ALA A 27 -23.37 10.57 8.62
CA ALA A 27 -22.37 11.00 7.65
C ALA A 27 -20.95 10.73 8.17
N PRO A 28 -20.09 10.04 7.40
CA PRO A 28 -18.70 9.77 7.80
C PRO A 28 -17.86 11.05 7.79
N GLU A 29 -16.80 11.08 8.59
CA GLU A 29 -15.81 12.16 8.57
C GLU A 29 -14.92 12.11 7.32
N LEU A 30 -14.14 13.18 7.09
CA LEU A 30 -13.25 13.30 5.94
C LEU A 30 -12.26 12.13 5.89
N LEU A 31 -12.29 11.41 4.77
CA LEU A 31 -11.46 10.23 4.48
C LEU A 31 -11.69 9.00 5.38
N GLU A 32 -12.69 9.02 6.27
CA GLU A 32 -13.04 7.86 7.10
C GLU A 32 -13.49 6.67 6.24
N SER A 33 -14.15 6.95 5.11
CA SER A 33 -14.74 5.96 4.21
C SER A 33 -13.87 5.57 3.00
N THR A 34 -12.67 6.14 2.83
CA THR A 34 -11.89 6.01 1.58
C THR A 34 -11.20 4.67 1.34
N GLY A 35 -11.41 3.67 2.21
CA GLY A 35 -10.74 2.37 2.12
C GLY A 35 -9.27 2.44 2.54
N GLY A 36 -8.84 1.53 3.42
CA GLY A 36 -7.46 1.47 3.91
C GLY A 36 -6.61 0.46 3.14
N LEU A 37 -5.30 0.45 3.36
CA LEU A 37 -4.41 -0.60 2.84
C LEU A 37 -4.78 -2.00 3.34
N PHE A 38 -5.53 -2.08 4.43
CA PHE A 38 -6.01 -3.33 5.01
C PHE A 38 -7.35 -3.79 4.43
N ASP A 39 -7.98 -3.00 3.55
CA ASP A 39 -9.22 -3.38 2.90
C ASP A 39 -8.95 -4.54 1.93
N ASN A 40 -9.41 -5.73 2.33
CA ASN A 40 -9.14 -6.98 1.65
C ASN A 40 -10.43 -7.77 1.46
N ARG A 41 -10.43 -8.61 0.43
CA ARG A 41 -11.56 -9.48 0.05
C ARG A 41 -12.13 -10.31 1.21
N HIS A 42 -11.31 -10.68 2.18
CA HIS A 42 -11.69 -11.49 3.34
C HIS A 42 -12.66 -10.80 4.31
N PHE A 43 -12.69 -9.46 4.33
CA PHE A 43 -13.60 -8.71 5.20
C PHE A 43 -15.02 -8.55 4.59
N VAL A 44 -15.18 -8.88 3.31
CA VAL A 44 -16.43 -8.70 2.58
C VAL A 44 -17.33 -9.92 2.70
N ASN A 45 -18.56 -9.72 3.17
CA ASN A 45 -19.58 -10.77 3.22
C ASN A 45 -20.35 -10.85 1.89
N GLU A 46 -20.07 -11.89 1.09
CA GLU A 46 -20.73 -12.13 -0.20
C GLU A 46 -22.25 -12.23 -0.10
N ALA A 47 -22.74 -12.95 0.91
CA ALA A 47 -24.19 -13.14 1.09
C ALA A 47 -24.91 -11.83 1.41
N ALA A 48 -24.24 -10.91 2.13
CA ALA A 48 -24.78 -9.58 2.37
C ALA A 48 -24.85 -8.77 1.07
N ILE A 49 -23.80 -8.79 0.25
CA ILE A 49 -23.79 -8.10 -1.05
C ILE A 49 -24.89 -8.62 -1.97
N ILE A 50 -25.05 -9.94 -2.10
CA ILE A 50 -26.10 -10.54 -2.94
C ILE A 50 -27.49 -10.05 -2.51
N ARG A 51 -27.75 -10.00 -1.19
CA ARG A 51 -29.01 -9.47 -0.65
C ARG A 51 -29.20 -7.98 -0.95
N SER A 52 -28.14 -7.19 -0.81
CA SER A 52 -28.18 -5.75 -1.11
C SER A 52 -28.44 -5.49 -2.59
N VAL A 53 -27.77 -6.20 -3.50
CA VAL A 53 -28.00 -6.12 -4.94
C VAL A 53 -29.45 -6.51 -5.26
N LYS A 54 -29.97 -7.58 -4.65
CA LYS A 54 -31.38 -7.99 -4.79
C LYS A 54 -32.34 -6.90 -4.36
N LEU A 55 -32.10 -6.28 -3.21
CA LEU A 55 -32.92 -5.20 -2.68
C LEU A 55 -32.92 -4.00 -3.64
N VAL A 56 -31.74 -3.59 -4.13
CA VAL A 56 -31.60 -2.47 -5.06
C VAL A 56 -32.32 -2.76 -6.38
N ALA A 57 -32.06 -3.92 -6.98
CA ALA A 57 -32.69 -4.33 -8.24
C ALA A 57 -34.22 -4.39 -8.11
N GLU A 58 -34.75 -5.03 -7.07
CA GLU A 58 -36.20 -5.07 -6.82
C GLU A 58 -36.80 -3.68 -6.61
N SER A 59 -36.11 -2.81 -5.87
CA SER A 59 -36.58 -1.44 -5.60
C SER A 59 -36.66 -0.60 -6.89
N LEU A 60 -35.65 -0.70 -7.76
CA LEU A 60 -35.63 -0.02 -9.06
C LEU A 60 -36.70 -0.55 -9.99
N ALA A 61 -36.85 -1.86 -10.10
CA ALA A 61 -37.89 -2.47 -10.93
C ALA A 61 -39.30 -2.07 -10.45
N ARG A 62 -39.53 -2.03 -9.13
CA ARG A 62 -40.80 -1.57 -8.56
C ARG A 62 -41.08 -0.11 -8.88
N HIS A 63 -40.04 0.74 -8.85
CA HIS A 63 -40.15 2.15 -9.17
C HIS A 63 -40.47 2.37 -10.65
N ILE A 64 -39.70 1.77 -11.57
CA ILE A 64 -39.87 1.93 -13.03
C ILE A 64 -41.24 1.44 -13.48
N TYR A 65 -41.66 0.26 -13.03
CA TYR A 65 -42.94 -0.33 -13.44
C TYR A 65 -44.13 0.13 -12.59
N SER A 66 -43.95 1.13 -11.71
CA SER A 66 -45.02 1.72 -10.87
C SER A 66 -45.88 0.68 -10.13
N HIS A 67 -45.27 -0.41 -9.66
CA HIS A 67 -45.97 -1.45 -8.90
C HIS A 67 -46.14 -1.01 -7.43
N GLN A 68 -46.98 -0.01 -7.23
CA GLN A 68 -47.40 0.47 -5.91
C GLN A 68 -48.33 -0.59 -5.29
N GLY A 69 -47.84 -1.29 -4.26
CA GLY A 69 -48.68 -2.12 -3.37
C GLY A 69 -48.79 -3.62 -3.68
N LYS A 70 -48.15 -4.14 -4.74
CA LYS A 70 -48.04 -5.60 -4.95
C LYS A 70 -46.63 -6.08 -4.60
N ASN A 71 -46.51 -7.01 -3.64
CA ASN A 71 -45.25 -7.64 -3.25
C ASN A 71 -44.83 -8.70 -4.30
N ILE A 72 -44.56 -8.23 -5.52
CA ILE A 72 -44.07 -9.07 -6.61
C ILE A 72 -42.56 -9.15 -6.45
N LYS A 73 -42.06 -10.37 -6.29
CA LYS A 73 -40.63 -10.69 -6.31
C LYS A 73 -40.23 -10.99 -7.75
N ILE A 74 -39.72 -9.98 -8.44
CA ILE A 74 -39.34 -10.10 -9.86
C ILE A 74 -38.07 -10.95 -10.00
N PHE A 75 -37.15 -10.82 -9.04
CA PHE A 75 -35.85 -11.51 -9.03
C PHE A 75 -35.82 -12.62 -7.96
N ALA A 76 -36.87 -13.45 -7.92
CA ALA A 76 -36.93 -14.59 -7.00
C ALA A 76 -35.84 -15.63 -7.33
N ASP A 77 -35.36 -16.38 -6.32
CA ASP A 77 -34.18 -17.26 -6.46
C ASP A 77 -34.43 -18.47 -7.37
N ASP A 78 -35.70 -18.81 -7.59
CA ASP A 78 -36.22 -19.86 -8.45
C ASP A 78 -36.61 -19.34 -9.85
N SER A 79 -36.44 -18.04 -10.12
CA SER A 79 -36.79 -17.43 -11.41
C SER A 79 -35.60 -17.40 -12.38
N THR A 80 -35.90 -17.29 -13.69
CA THR A 80 -34.88 -17.11 -14.73
C THR A 80 -34.13 -15.79 -14.63
N LEU A 81 -34.70 -14.80 -13.93
CA LEU A 81 -34.11 -13.50 -13.68
C LEU A 81 -33.39 -13.46 -12.32
N ALA A 82 -33.21 -14.60 -11.65
CA ALA A 82 -32.47 -14.66 -10.40
C ALA A 82 -31.06 -14.09 -10.55
N ILE A 83 -30.59 -13.43 -9.49
CA ILE A 83 -29.24 -12.90 -9.43
C ILE A 83 -28.25 -14.05 -9.43
N ASN A 84 -27.30 -14.03 -10.35
CA ASN A 84 -26.26 -15.04 -10.44
C ASN A 84 -25.15 -14.81 -9.39
N PRO A 85 -24.99 -15.71 -8.39
CA PRO A 85 -23.97 -15.55 -7.36
C PRO A 85 -22.53 -15.62 -7.92
N SER A 86 -22.29 -16.49 -8.91
CA SER A 86 -20.96 -16.66 -9.52
C SER A 86 -20.52 -15.40 -10.28
N TYR A 87 -21.47 -14.67 -10.85
CA TYR A 87 -21.22 -13.39 -11.50
C TYR A 87 -20.76 -12.34 -10.48
N ILE A 88 -21.47 -12.24 -9.35
CA ILE A 88 -21.09 -11.32 -8.25
C ILE A 88 -19.72 -11.67 -7.69
N GLN A 89 -19.43 -12.96 -7.48
CA GLN A 89 -18.11 -13.41 -7.01
C GLN A 89 -16.99 -13.00 -7.97
N SER A 90 -17.20 -13.17 -9.27
CA SER A 90 -16.23 -12.77 -10.30
C SER A 90 -15.94 -11.27 -10.25
N TRP A 91 -16.98 -10.44 -10.08
CA TRP A 91 -16.84 -9.00 -9.90
C TRP A 91 -16.11 -8.63 -8.62
N LEU A 92 -16.44 -9.26 -7.49
CA LEU A 92 -15.75 -9.00 -6.22
C LEU A 92 -14.27 -9.37 -6.29
N ASP A 93 -13.94 -10.47 -6.96
CA ASP A 93 -12.54 -10.89 -7.14
C ASP A 93 -11.78 -9.93 -8.05
N LEU A 94 -12.40 -9.44 -9.12
CA LEU A 94 -11.83 -8.41 -9.99
C LEU A 94 -11.59 -7.10 -9.22
N LEU A 95 -12.61 -6.59 -8.53
CA LEU A 95 -12.53 -5.33 -7.75
C LEU A 95 -11.51 -5.42 -6.61
N SER A 96 -11.30 -6.61 -6.04
CA SER A 96 -10.30 -6.81 -4.99
C SER A 96 -8.86 -6.77 -5.49
N ARG A 97 -8.62 -7.03 -6.78
CA ARG A 97 -7.29 -7.03 -7.41
C ARG A 97 -6.94 -5.71 -8.09
N THR A 98 -7.92 -4.83 -8.27
CA THR A 98 -7.76 -3.56 -8.98
C THR A 98 -7.65 -2.40 -7.99
N PRO A 99 -6.71 -1.47 -8.20
CA PRO A 99 -6.62 -0.27 -7.36
C PRO A 99 -7.81 0.65 -7.65
N ARG A 100 -8.53 1.06 -6.60
CA ARG A 100 -9.80 1.81 -6.71
C ARG A 100 -9.65 3.32 -6.55
N VAL A 101 -8.45 3.83 -6.31
CA VAL A 101 -8.22 5.27 -6.09
C VAL A 101 -7.87 5.93 -7.43
N ALA A 102 -8.48 7.09 -7.69
CA ALA A 102 -8.36 7.84 -8.95
C ALA A 102 -6.93 7.97 -9.54
N PRO A 103 -5.85 8.19 -8.76
CA PRO A 103 -4.50 8.31 -9.31
C PRO A 103 -3.97 7.04 -9.96
N PHE A 104 -4.46 5.88 -9.51
CA PHE A 104 -4.04 4.58 -10.04
C PHE A 104 -4.93 4.11 -11.20
N LEU A 105 -6.01 4.82 -11.50
CA LEU A 105 -6.92 4.54 -12.59
C LEU A 105 -6.61 5.48 -13.75
N SER A 106 -5.71 5.05 -14.64
CA SER A 106 -5.42 5.80 -15.85
C SER A 106 -6.63 5.83 -16.79
N LYS A 107 -6.71 6.82 -17.69
CA LYS A 107 -7.85 6.98 -18.63
C LYS A 107 -8.08 5.75 -19.52
N ASN A 108 -7.02 5.01 -19.81
CA ASN A 108 -7.05 3.81 -20.66
C ASN A 108 -6.80 2.54 -19.83
N ASP A 109 -7.13 2.56 -18.54
CA ASP A 109 -6.94 1.40 -17.69
C ASP A 109 -7.76 0.22 -18.24
N PRO A 110 -7.16 -0.99 -18.36
CA PRO A 110 -7.87 -2.18 -18.81
C PRO A 110 -9.15 -2.46 -18.00
N PHE A 111 -9.17 -2.10 -16.71
CA PHE A 111 -10.36 -2.20 -15.87
C PHE A 111 -11.51 -1.34 -16.39
N ILE A 112 -11.26 -0.05 -16.64
CA ILE A 112 -12.28 0.88 -17.14
C ILE A 112 -12.81 0.41 -18.50
N ILE A 113 -11.92 -0.03 -19.39
CA ILE A 113 -12.30 -0.55 -20.71
C ILE A 113 -13.17 -1.80 -20.57
N SER A 114 -12.81 -2.72 -19.66
CA SER A 114 -13.60 -3.93 -19.40
C SER A 114 -14.98 -3.62 -18.82
N LEU A 115 -15.09 -2.61 -17.94
CA LEU A 115 -16.35 -2.16 -17.36
C LEU A 115 -17.26 -1.54 -18.42
N ILE A 116 -16.71 -0.67 -19.29
CA ILE A 116 -17.46 -0.07 -20.40
C ILE A 116 -18.01 -1.16 -21.30
N LYS A 117 -17.17 -2.14 -21.67
CA LYS A 117 -17.58 -3.26 -22.53
C LYS A 117 -18.69 -4.11 -21.90
N GLU A 118 -18.57 -4.43 -20.61
CA GLU A 118 -19.66 -5.16 -19.93
C GLU A 118 -20.96 -4.36 -19.95
N LEU A 119 -20.90 -3.05 -19.69
CA LEU A 119 -22.09 -2.20 -19.73
C LEU A 119 -22.69 -2.11 -21.13
N GLU A 120 -21.87 -2.07 -22.18
CA GLU A 120 -22.33 -2.09 -23.59
C GLU A 120 -23.08 -3.37 -23.94
N ASP A 121 -22.69 -4.52 -23.36
CA ASP A 121 -23.38 -5.79 -23.59
C ASP A 121 -24.78 -5.82 -22.93
N HIS A 122 -25.00 -5.06 -21.85
CA HIS A 122 -26.27 -5.04 -21.08
C HIS A 122 -27.12 -3.77 -21.25
N THR A 123 -26.62 -2.73 -21.93
CA THR A 123 -27.31 -1.43 -22.08
C THR A 123 -27.23 -0.91 -23.52
N VAL A 124 -28.10 0.05 -23.87
CA VAL A 124 -28.22 0.56 -25.25
C VAL A 124 -27.15 1.59 -25.59
N GLU A 125 -26.77 2.44 -24.62
CA GLU A 125 -25.81 3.52 -24.83
C GLU A 125 -24.94 3.69 -23.58
N VAL A 126 -23.63 3.66 -23.76
CA VAL A 126 -22.63 3.87 -22.71
C VAL A 126 -21.72 5.02 -23.14
N ASN A 127 -21.61 6.04 -22.29
CA ASN A 127 -20.72 7.18 -22.52
C ASN A 127 -19.77 7.35 -21.32
N ALA A 128 -18.47 7.30 -21.59
CA ALA A 128 -17.44 7.46 -20.58
C ALA A 128 -17.06 8.93 -20.40
N GLN A 129 -17.45 9.52 -19.26
CA GLN A 129 -17.07 10.89 -18.91
C GLN A 129 -15.93 10.88 -17.89
N HIS A 130 -14.90 11.67 -18.17
CA HIS A 130 -13.75 11.84 -17.28
C HIS A 130 -13.80 13.22 -16.64
N GLU A 131 -14.08 13.26 -15.35
CA GLU A 131 -14.02 14.50 -14.58
C GLU A 131 -12.60 14.73 -14.04
N VAL A 132 -12.09 15.94 -14.26
CA VAL A 132 -10.83 16.37 -13.67
C VAL A 132 -11.14 17.00 -12.31
N PHE A 133 -10.69 16.37 -11.23
CA PHE A 133 -10.77 16.95 -9.89
C PHE A 133 -9.79 18.12 -9.78
N ASP A 134 -10.21 19.32 -10.20
CA ASP A 134 -9.37 20.51 -10.11
C ASP A 134 -9.38 21.10 -8.69
N GLY A 135 -8.19 21.35 -8.14
CA GLY A 135 -7.96 22.32 -7.06
C GLY A 135 -8.20 21.91 -5.61
N MET A 136 -8.62 20.68 -5.27
CA MET A 136 -8.87 20.29 -3.86
C MET A 136 -7.91 19.22 -3.31
N PHE A 137 -7.45 18.28 -4.14
CA PHE A 137 -6.52 17.23 -3.74
C PHE A 137 -5.35 17.17 -4.71
N THR A 138 -4.12 17.23 -4.19
CA THR A 138 -2.93 16.88 -4.95
C THR A 138 -2.63 15.42 -4.68
N PHE A 139 -2.94 14.57 -5.65
CA PHE A 139 -2.61 13.16 -5.54
C PHE A 139 -1.16 12.92 -5.91
N TYR A 140 -0.44 12.19 -5.07
CA TYR A 140 0.92 11.76 -5.39
C TYR A 140 0.84 10.57 -6.35
N ASP A 141 1.42 10.72 -7.54
CA ASP A 141 1.58 9.63 -8.50
C ASP A 141 2.74 8.70 -8.09
N SER A 142 2.67 7.45 -8.56
CA SER A 142 3.56 6.29 -8.38
C SER A 142 4.57 6.32 -7.21
N ILE A 143 4.45 5.32 -6.33
CA ILE A 143 5.41 5.04 -5.24
C ILE A 143 6.66 4.36 -5.82
N SER A 144 7.32 4.97 -6.81
CA SER A 144 8.66 4.55 -7.23
C SER A 144 9.69 5.22 -6.33
N ALA A 145 9.86 4.66 -5.14
CA ALA A 145 10.89 5.10 -4.22
C ALA A 145 12.14 4.23 -4.40
N ARG A 146 13.29 4.86 -4.68
CA ARG A 146 14.59 4.18 -4.61
C ARG A 146 14.97 4.02 -3.14
N LEU A 147 14.79 2.82 -2.61
CA LEU A 147 15.26 2.46 -1.27
C LEU A 147 16.76 2.14 -1.35
N ASN A 148 17.60 3.11 -0.99
CA ASN A 148 19.04 2.88 -0.87
C ASN A 148 19.33 2.24 0.50
N ILE A 149 19.64 0.94 0.51
CA ILE A 149 20.08 0.25 1.72
C ILE A 149 21.59 0.36 1.81
N TYR A 150 22.08 1.16 2.74
CA TYR A 150 23.51 1.22 3.08
C TYR A 150 23.77 0.35 4.31
N GLN A 151 24.69 -0.59 4.19
CA GLN A 151 25.20 -1.32 5.34
C GLN A 151 26.12 -0.37 6.13
N VAL A 152 25.84 -0.15 7.41
CA VAL A 152 26.69 0.68 8.29
C VAL A 152 28.07 0.04 8.41
N ALA A 153 29.10 0.88 8.53
CA ALA A 153 30.50 0.49 8.62
C ALA A 153 30.68 -0.68 9.59
N SER A 154 31.13 -1.82 9.05
CA SER A 154 31.35 -3.02 9.81
C SER A 154 32.52 -2.84 10.77
N VAL A 155 32.45 -3.43 11.96
CA VAL A 155 33.55 -3.46 12.95
C VAL A 155 34.86 -3.98 12.35
N THR A 156 34.79 -4.76 11.27
CA THR A 156 35.95 -5.23 10.50
C THR A 156 36.78 -4.10 9.90
N PHE A 157 36.17 -2.98 9.51
CA PHE A 157 36.91 -1.83 8.97
C PHE A 157 37.79 -1.19 10.04
N ASP A 158 37.26 -1.02 11.26
CA ASP A 158 38.00 -0.44 12.37
C ASP A 158 39.14 -1.38 12.83
N LEU A 159 38.89 -2.69 12.89
CA LEU A 159 39.93 -3.68 13.19
C LEU A 159 41.04 -3.73 12.13
N LEU A 160 40.69 -3.62 10.84
CA LEU A 160 41.67 -3.56 9.76
C LEU A 160 42.48 -2.27 9.84
N LEU A 161 41.82 -1.13 10.07
CA LEU A 161 42.47 0.17 10.22
C LEU A 161 43.42 0.18 11.43
N LEU A 162 42.99 -0.38 12.56
CA LEU A 162 43.82 -0.58 13.75
C LEU A 162 45.04 -1.44 13.45
N LEU A 163 44.87 -2.54 12.71
CA LEU A 163 45.97 -3.44 12.32
C LEU A 163 46.98 -2.74 11.41
N VAL A 164 46.51 -1.95 10.42
CA VAL A 164 47.37 -1.22 9.49
C VAL A 164 48.16 -0.13 10.23
N LEU A 165 47.49 0.69 11.05
CA LEU A 165 48.15 1.72 11.87
C LEU A 165 49.13 1.11 12.88
N GLY A 166 48.73 0.05 13.57
CA GLY A 166 49.57 -0.65 14.55
C GLY A 166 50.82 -1.24 13.91
N SER A 167 50.69 -1.93 12.77
CA SER A 167 51.84 -2.49 12.06
C SER A 167 52.80 -1.41 11.54
N TYR A 168 52.28 -0.30 11.01
CA TYR A 168 53.10 0.84 10.58
C TYR A 168 53.94 1.42 11.73
N LEU A 169 53.32 1.67 12.89
CA LEU A 169 54.01 2.20 14.07
C LEU A 169 55.11 1.24 14.56
N ILE A 170 54.85 -0.08 14.57
CA ILE A 170 55.83 -1.09 14.98
C ILE A 170 57.03 -1.12 14.03
N ILE A 171 56.79 -1.08 12.72
CA ILE A 171 57.87 -1.06 11.71
C ILE A 171 58.69 0.22 11.84
N LEU A 172 58.03 1.37 11.97
CA LEU A 172 58.69 2.66 12.10
C LEU A 172 59.54 2.73 13.38
N PHE A 173 59.00 2.27 14.51
CA PHE A 173 59.73 2.15 15.76
C PHE A 173 60.96 1.25 15.59
N SER A 174 60.79 0.08 14.97
CA SER A 174 61.88 -0.87 14.77
C SER A 174 62.98 -0.28 13.88
N PHE A 175 62.61 0.38 12.79
CA PHE A 175 63.54 1.06 11.88
C PHE A 175 64.32 2.17 12.60
N LEU A 176 63.66 2.99 13.40
CA LEU A 176 64.29 4.08 14.15
C LEU A 176 65.27 3.53 15.20
N VAL A 177 64.88 2.50 15.95
CA VAL A 177 65.76 1.86 16.95
C VAL A 177 66.99 1.23 16.30
N ILE A 178 66.82 0.51 15.18
CA ILE A 178 67.94 -0.08 14.42
C ILE A 178 68.91 1.01 13.96
N THR A 179 68.40 2.12 13.42
CA THR A 179 69.20 3.22 12.89
C THR A 179 69.96 4.00 13.98
N THR A 180 69.38 4.12 15.19
CA THR A 180 69.93 4.97 16.26
C THR A 180 70.77 4.21 17.29
N ARG A 181 70.48 2.93 17.56
CA ARG A 181 71.13 2.16 18.64
C ARG A 181 71.70 0.80 18.23
N GLY A 182 71.50 0.37 16.97
CA GLY A 182 71.95 -0.93 16.48
C GLY A 182 71.02 -2.09 16.87
N LEU A 183 71.13 -3.20 16.13
CA LEU A 183 70.21 -4.36 16.19
C LEU A 183 70.16 -5.06 17.56
N ASP A 184 71.28 -5.04 18.30
CA ASP A 184 71.44 -5.78 19.55
C ASP A 184 70.56 -5.26 20.69
N ASP A 185 70.22 -3.97 20.69
CA ASP A 185 69.40 -3.34 21.74
C ASP A 185 67.89 -3.57 21.54
N LEU A 186 67.46 -3.79 20.30
CA LEU A 186 66.07 -4.18 19.99
C LEU A 186 65.81 -5.62 20.44
N ILE A 187 66.81 -6.50 20.26
CA ILE A 187 66.78 -7.90 20.71
C ILE A 187 66.89 -7.98 22.24
N SER A 188 67.65 -7.09 22.88
CA SER A 188 67.77 -7.01 24.35
C SER A 188 66.45 -6.62 25.02
N LEU A 189 65.63 -5.76 24.38
CA LEU A 189 64.33 -5.31 24.89
C LEU A 189 63.29 -6.44 24.98
N PHE A 190 63.35 -7.42 24.05
CA PHE A 190 62.45 -8.58 24.03
C PHE A 190 63.00 -9.80 24.79
N ARG A 191 64.28 -9.78 25.20
CA ARG A 191 64.89 -10.89 25.94
C ARG A 191 64.78 -10.63 27.45
N ARG A 192 64.01 -11.45 28.17
CA ARG A 192 63.90 -11.36 29.65
C ARG A 192 65.31 -11.42 30.29
N PRO A 193 65.60 -10.57 31.30
CA PRO A 193 66.90 -10.58 31.95
C PRO A 193 67.17 -11.93 32.63
N PRO A 194 68.40 -12.47 32.57
CA PRO A 194 68.71 -13.76 33.14
C PRO A 194 68.53 -13.75 34.66
N SER A 195 67.89 -14.81 35.20
CA SER A 195 67.66 -14.96 36.63
C SER A 195 69.00 -15.06 37.38
N ARG A 196 69.23 -14.10 38.27
CA ARG A 196 70.43 -14.03 39.11
C ARG A 196 70.39 -15.19 40.11
N LYS A 197 71.18 -16.24 39.89
CA LYS A 197 71.41 -17.28 40.91
C LYS A 197 72.11 -16.66 42.13
N MET A 198 71.49 -16.75 43.30
CA MET A 198 72.11 -16.44 44.59
C MET A 198 73.13 -17.53 44.95
N LYS A 199 74.35 -17.14 45.33
CA LYS A 199 75.33 -18.03 45.97
C LYS A 199 74.90 -18.29 47.42
N PRO A 200 74.87 -19.54 47.90
CA PRO A 200 74.70 -19.83 49.33
C PRO A 200 75.98 -19.47 50.09
N ALA A 201 75.80 -19.04 51.34
CA ALA A 201 76.84 -18.64 52.29
C ALA A 201 77.72 -19.82 52.74
#